data_AF-A0A7X6SWQ0-F1
#
_entry.id   AF-A0A7X6SWQ0-F1
#
_cell.length_a   1.000
_cell.length_b   1.000
_cell.length_c   1.000
_cell.angle_alpha   90.00
_cell.angle_beta   90.00
_cell.angle_gamma   90.00
#
_symmetry.space_group_name_H-M   'P 1'
#
loop_
_entity.id
_entity.type
_entity.pdbx_description
1 polymer ?
#
loop_
_entity_poly.entity_id
_entity_poly.type
_entity_poly.pdbx_seq_one_letter_code
_entity_poly.pdbx_strand_id
1 'polypeptide(L)'
;MSPSLRNWMTAFMLLVPLILGATVAAVTSLDPARSWSSADEPAAAPAPVPTTELVDARRAAGEAGAQAGFLATGTGELKDGVAEMRSGAEALPQQFAEAVTGAQQLHQGLIELQAGVGQLGTGANDIADGVGNAVDQVIGFGALQGQLLGTLDATLEEIGDTEDPVLVEARARLLELRGQVEMIRLDGPLADQLQALKDGSRDLANQLGVPGYAFHDGVYSATRGAQDLSYGLTQAQGGVDEAVAGVEKLDEGAQRIDDMATRTQDRIGDVQRALPATMTAAGETEAEGEILGLSPMFALLIASLALIGGAFAGATRRWWVLAAAVPALTAAGLILLWLVGVGATTQTLAWSALVLALGVLASATATRALLGVFGVVGGSLSAAVLGLVQLGLVGWVWRNLTTAEVSGAWQIVANLSPLSWATAGLTTAGNDASPGVLWLALGVLGGMAVVGLVGGALDRQGAQKDAVAVEAL
;
A
#
# COMPACT_ATOMS: atom_id res chain seq x y z
N MET A 1 12.05 54.83 35.29
CA MET A 1 11.09 53.75 34.94
C MET A 1 10.17 53.56 36.13
N SER A 2 8.84 53.62 35.96
CA SER A 2 7.93 53.50 37.11
C SER A 2 7.98 52.08 37.72
N PRO A 3 7.80 51.93 39.04
CA PRO A 3 7.80 50.62 39.70
C PRO A 3 6.74 49.66 39.13
N SER A 4 5.59 50.18 38.69
CA SER A 4 4.56 49.38 38.01
C SER A 4 5.01 48.80 36.66
N LEU A 5 5.78 49.56 35.87
CA LEU A 5 6.31 49.11 34.58
C LEU A 5 7.40 48.04 34.78
N ARG A 6 8.22 48.16 35.83
CA ARG A 6 9.23 47.15 36.19
C ARG A 6 8.58 45.82 36.59
N ASN A 7 7.50 45.84 37.37
CA ASN A 7 6.81 44.62 37.80
C ASN A 7 6.07 43.91 36.65
N TRP A 8 5.50 44.67 35.72
CA TRP A 8 4.95 44.10 34.49
C TRP A 8 6.04 43.50 33.60
N MET A 9 7.19 44.17 33.47
CA MET A 9 8.30 43.67 32.67
C MET A 9 8.88 42.37 33.25
N THR A 10 9.02 42.24 34.56
CA THR A 10 9.47 41.00 35.20
C THR A 10 8.45 39.88 35.07
N ALA A 11 7.15 40.17 35.18
CA ALA A 11 6.09 39.20 34.93
C ALA A 11 6.09 38.69 33.48
N PHE A 12 6.25 39.58 32.49
CA PHE A 12 6.38 39.19 31.08
C PHE A 12 7.66 38.40 30.80
N MET A 13 8.80 38.80 31.37
CA MET A 13 10.06 38.06 31.17
C MET A 13 10.03 36.66 31.78
N LEU A 14 9.24 36.42 32.83
CA LEU A 14 9.04 35.08 33.40
C LEU A 14 8.28 34.13 32.47
N LEU A 15 7.50 34.65 31.52
CA LEU A 15 6.83 33.85 30.51
C LEU A 15 7.77 33.42 29.37
N VAL A 16 8.87 34.14 29.14
CA VAL A 16 9.80 33.86 28.04
C VAL A 16 10.42 32.46 28.13
N PRO A 17 10.97 31.99 29.28
CA PRO A 17 11.46 30.62 29.41
C PRO A 17 10.38 29.56 29.19
N LEU A 18 9.14 29.82 29.63
CA LEU A 18 8.01 28.88 29.47
C LEU A 18 7.60 28.75 28.00
N ILE A 19 7.50 29.88 27.29
CA ILE A 19 7.17 29.90 25.86
C ILE A 19 8.27 29.23 25.06
N LEU A 20 9.54 29.58 25.32
CA LEU A 20 10.68 28.96 24.64
C LEU A 20 10.71 27.45 24.88
N GLY A 21 10.55 27.00 26.13
CA GLY A 21 10.47 25.57 26.46
C GLY A 21 9.33 24.86 25.74
N ALA A 22 8.12 25.42 25.76
CA ALA A 22 6.96 24.85 25.08
C ALA A 22 7.14 24.81 23.55
N THR A 23 7.75 25.85 22.95
CA THR A 23 8.05 25.87 21.51
C THR A 23 9.12 24.86 21.13
N VAL A 24 10.18 24.71 21.93
CA VAL A 24 11.21 23.71 21.67
C VAL A 24 10.59 22.32 21.75
N ALA A 25 9.82 22.02 22.81
CA ALA A 25 9.14 20.74 22.94
C ALA A 25 8.20 20.43 21.77
N ALA A 26 7.43 21.42 21.30
CA ALA A 26 6.54 21.27 20.15
C ALA A 26 7.30 21.03 18.84
N VAL A 27 8.39 21.77 18.58
CA VAL A 27 9.19 21.65 17.36
C VAL A 27 9.97 20.33 17.33
N THR A 28 10.46 19.87 18.48
CA THR A 28 11.21 18.61 18.57
C THR A 28 10.32 17.38 18.72
N SER A 29 8.98 17.53 18.68
CA SER A 29 8.00 16.45 18.92
C SER A 29 8.31 15.68 20.21
N LEU A 30 8.66 16.42 21.27
CA LEU A 30 9.06 15.88 22.55
C LEU A 30 7.81 15.49 23.33
N ASP A 31 7.37 14.26 23.13
CA ASP A 31 6.26 13.66 23.86
C ASP A 31 6.63 13.54 25.35
N PRO A 32 5.79 14.01 26.30
CA PRO A 32 6.00 13.78 27.73
C PRO A 32 6.23 12.31 28.11
N ALA A 33 5.71 11.36 27.32
CA ALA A 33 5.98 9.93 27.49
C ALA A 33 7.48 9.57 27.47
N ARG A 34 8.30 10.35 26.77
CA ARG A 34 9.77 10.20 26.78
C ARG A 34 10.43 10.44 28.13
N SER A 35 9.69 10.96 29.11
CA SER A 35 10.16 11.09 30.49
C SER A 35 10.11 9.78 31.29
N TRP A 36 9.51 8.72 30.74
CA TRP A 36 9.47 7.39 31.35
C TRP A 36 9.60 6.21 30.38
N SER A 37 9.54 6.41 29.05
CA SER A 37 9.80 5.36 28.05
C SER A 37 10.77 5.81 26.96
N SER A 38 11.52 4.87 26.37
CA SER A 38 12.38 5.14 25.21
C SER A 38 11.56 5.08 23.91
N ALA A 39 12.12 5.57 22.80
CA ALA A 39 11.47 5.48 21.49
C ALA A 39 11.51 4.04 20.92
N ASP A 40 12.50 3.26 21.32
CA ASP A 40 12.72 1.89 20.84
C ASP A 40 11.89 0.85 21.63
N GLU A 41 11.53 1.16 22.88
CA GLU A 41 10.65 0.35 23.73
C GLU A 41 9.52 1.22 24.33
N PRO A 42 8.47 1.54 23.54
CA PRO A 42 7.34 2.30 24.05
C PRO A 42 6.57 1.49 25.10
N ALA A 43 6.48 2.03 26.32
CA ALA A 43 5.80 1.40 27.45
C ALA A 43 4.89 2.41 28.17
N ALA A 44 3.74 1.94 28.69
CA ALA A 44 2.89 2.78 29.53
C ALA A 44 3.58 3.10 30.86
N ALA A 45 3.13 4.19 31.50
CA ALA A 45 3.73 4.70 32.72
C ALA A 45 3.81 3.61 33.82
N PRO A 46 4.90 3.61 34.63
CA PRO A 46 5.06 2.66 35.73
C PRO A 46 3.85 2.65 36.68
N ALA A 47 3.27 1.47 36.94
CA ALA A 47 2.13 1.26 37.83
C ALA A 47 2.37 0.10 38.82
N PRO A 48 1.89 0.20 40.09
CA PRO A 48 2.06 -0.84 41.09
C PRO A 48 1.05 -1.97 40.88
N VAL A 49 1.42 -2.98 40.11
CA VAL A 49 0.60 -4.16 39.77
C VAL A 49 1.49 -5.41 39.92
N PRO A 50 0.96 -6.58 40.34
CA PRO A 50 1.73 -7.82 40.42
C PRO A 50 2.46 -8.14 39.09
N THR A 51 3.76 -8.38 39.20
CA THR A 51 4.71 -8.30 38.08
C THR A 51 4.67 -9.47 37.13
N THR A 52 4.31 -10.67 37.60
CA THR A 52 4.32 -11.90 36.79
C THR A 52 3.22 -11.90 35.72
N GLU A 53 1.97 -11.58 36.10
CA GLU A 53 0.84 -11.53 35.14
C GLU A 53 1.03 -10.43 34.09
N LEU A 54 1.65 -9.30 34.46
CA LEU A 54 1.98 -8.23 33.52
C LEU A 54 3.10 -8.59 32.54
N VAL A 55 4.13 -9.30 33.00
CA VAL A 55 5.22 -9.78 32.13
C VAL A 55 4.66 -10.77 31.11
N ASP A 56 3.80 -11.68 31.54
CA ASP A 56 3.18 -12.66 30.65
C ASP A 56 2.21 -12.00 29.67
N ALA A 57 1.40 -11.03 30.13
CA ALA A 57 0.54 -10.24 29.26
C ALA A 57 1.33 -9.43 28.22
N ARG A 58 2.47 -8.84 28.60
CA ARG A 58 3.36 -8.12 27.68
C ARG A 58 3.98 -9.06 26.65
N ARG A 59 4.47 -10.22 27.09
CA ARG A 59 5.02 -11.23 26.19
C ARG A 59 3.97 -11.69 25.18
N ALA A 60 2.78 -12.03 25.66
CA ALA A 60 1.66 -12.44 24.81
C ALA A 60 1.23 -11.33 23.84
N ALA A 61 1.17 -10.07 24.28
CA ALA A 61 0.86 -8.94 23.41
C ALA A 61 1.97 -8.69 22.38
N GLY A 62 3.25 -8.83 22.76
CA GLY A 62 4.40 -8.75 21.86
C GLY A 62 4.36 -9.83 20.77
N GLU A 63 4.15 -11.08 21.16
CA GLU A 63 3.98 -12.21 20.24
C GLU A 63 2.77 -12.00 19.31
N ALA A 64 1.63 -11.58 19.85
CA ALA A 64 0.44 -11.27 19.07
C ALA A 64 0.70 -10.14 18.05
N GLY A 65 1.46 -9.12 18.44
CA GLY A 65 1.81 -8.01 17.54
C GLY A 65 2.72 -8.43 16.41
N ALA A 66 3.71 -9.29 16.70
CA ALA A 66 4.56 -9.87 15.66
C ALA A 66 3.74 -10.72 14.68
N GLN A 67 2.86 -11.59 15.19
CA GLN A 67 1.98 -12.42 14.36
C GLN A 67 1.00 -11.58 13.53
N ALA A 68 0.43 -10.52 14.11
CA ALA A 68 -0.45 -9.60 13.38
C ALA A 68 0.29 -8.80 12.31
N GLY A 69 1.55 -8.44 12.55
CA GLY A 69 2.43 -7.84 11.54
C GLY A 69 2.69 -8.79 10.37
N PHE A 70 3.01 -10.06 10.64
CA PHE A 70 3.16 -11.07 9.57
C PHE A 70 1.87 -11.29 8.80
N LEU A 71 0.72 -11.32 9.49
CA LEU A 71 -0.58 -11.43 8.85
C LEU A 71 -0.85 -10.25 7.93
N ALA A 72 -0.66 -9.01 8.40
CA ALA A 72 -0.87 -7.80 7.61
C ALA A 72 0.03 -7.76 6.37
N THR A 73 1.31 -8.13 6.50
CA THR A 73 2.21 -8.24 5.34
C THR A 73 1.71 -9.30 4.35
N GLY A 74 1.36 -10.50 4.83
CA GLY A 74 0.89 -11.58 3.96
C GLY A 74 -0.44 -11.28 3.27
N THR A 75 -1.35 -10.54 3.92
CA THR A 75 -2.61 -10.11 3.30
C THR A 75 -2.40 -8.97 2.31
N GLY A 76 -1.41 -8.09 2.56
CA GLY A 76 -0.96 -7.09 1.60
C GLY A 76 -0.40 -7.73 0.32
N GLU A 77 0.49 -8.71 0.46
CA GLU A 77 1.02 -9.48 -0.68
C GLU A 77 -0.09 -10.21 -1.46
N LEU A 78 -1.06 -10.81 -0.77
CA LEU A 78 -2.23 -11.43 -1.40
C LEU A 78 -3.05 -10.41 -2.20
N LYS A 79 -3.34 -9.25 -1.61
CA LYS A 79 -4.09 -8.17 -2.25
C LYS A 79 -3.37 -7.67 -3.49
N ASP A 80 -2.07 -7.43 -3.41
CA ASP A 80 -1.26 -6.98 -4.54
C ASP A 80 -1.23 -8.03 -5.66
N GLY A 81 -1.03 -9.31 -5.32
CA GLY A 81 -1.07 -10.40 -6.30
C GLY A 81 -2.42 -10.59 -6.97
N VAL A 82 -3.52 -10.38 -6.22
CA VAL A 82 -4.88 -10.42 -6.79
C VAL A 82 -5.15 -9.19 -7.67
N ALA A 83 -4.65 -8.01 -7.31
CA ALA A 83 -4.74 -6.82 -8.14
C ALA A 83 -3.98 -6.97 -9.47
N GLU A 84 -2.80 -7.60 -9.44
CA GLU A 84 -2.06 -7.96 -10.67
C GLU A 84 -2.86 -8.95 -11.53
N MET A 85 -3.43 -9.98 -10.90
CA MET A 85 -4.29 -10.95 -11.60
C MET A 85 -5.53 -10.28 -12.23
N ARG A 86 -6.16 -9.33 -11.52
CA ARG A 86 -7.27 -8.52 -12.04
C ARG A 86 -6.84 -7.72 -13.26
N SER A 87 -5.72 -7.00 -13.18
CA SER A 87 -5.20 -6.23 -14.30
C SER A 87 -4.90 -7.10 -15.52
N GLY A 88 -4.37 -8.31 -15.32
CA GLY A 88 -4.17 -9.28 -16.40
C GLY A 88 -5.48 -9.82 -16.98
N ALA A 89 -6.49 -10.00 -16.13
CA ALA A 89 -7.80 -10.50 -16.54
C ALA A 89 -8.63 -9.47 -17.32
N GLU A 90 -8.48 -8.16 -17.06
CA GLU A 90 -9.22 -7.09 -17.74
C GLU A 90 -9.02 -7.07 -19.26
N ALA A 91 -7.87 -7.55 -19.76
CA ALA A 91 -7.59 -7.62 -21.20
C ALA A 91 -8.22 -8.85 -21.88
N LEU A 92 -8.58 -9.90 -21.13
CA LEU A 92 -9.04 -11.16 -21.70
C LEU A 92 -10.38 -11.05 -22.45
N PRO A 93 -11.41 -10.35 -21.94
CA PRO A 93 -12.69 -10.23 -22.65
C PRO A 93 -12.54 -9.60 -24.03
N GLN A 94 -11.69 -8.57 -24.15
CA GLN A 94 -11.45 -7.91 -25.43
C GLN A 94 -10.73 -8.85 -26.42
N GLN A 95 -9.66 -9.52 -25.98
CA GLN A 95 -8.93 -10.47 -26.83
C GLN A 95 -9.82 -11.63 -27.29
N PHE A 96 -10.69 -12.13 -26.42
CA PHE A 96 -11.67 -13.16 -26.77
C PHE A 96 -12.71 -12.63 -27.75
N ALA A 97 -13.21 -11.40 -27.57
CA ALA A 97 -14.15 -10.79 -28.52
C ALA A 97 -13.53 -10.63 -29.92
N GLU A 98 -12.24 -10.27 -30.00
CA GLU A 98 -11.49 -10.23 -31.26
C GLU A 98 -11.34 -11.63 -31.87
N ALA A 99 -11.04 -12.65 -31.07
CA ALA A 99 -10.95 -14.03 -31.53
C ALA A 99 -12.31 -14.57 -32.04
N VAL A 100 -13.41 -14.28 -31.33
CA VAL A 100 -14.78 -14.60 -31.75
C VAL A 100 -15.08 -13.94 -33.09
N THR A 101 -14.78 -12.65 -33.23
CA THR A 101 -14.98 -11.90 -34.47
C THR A 101 -14.17 -12.52 -35.63
N GLY A 102 -12.90 -12.83 -35.40
CA GLY A 102 -12.04 -13.47 -36.40
C GLY A 102 -12.53 -14.85 -36.82
N ALA A 103 -13.03 -15.65 -35.88
CA ALA A 103 -13.59 -16.97 -36.19
C ALA A 103 -14.91 -16.88 -36.96
N GLN A 104 -15.77 -15.90 -36.66
CA GLN A 104 -16.98 -15.63 -37.44
C GLN A 104 -16.64 -15.21 -38.88
N GLN A 105 -15.64 -14.33 -39.06
CA GLN A 105 -15.16 -13.92 -40.38
C GLN A 105 -14.56 -15.11 -41.16
N LEU A 106 -13.78 -15.95 -40.51
CA LEU A 106 -13.23 -17.17 -41.12
C LEU A 106 -14.34 -18.12 -41.56
N HIS A 107 -15.34 -18.36 -40.71
CA HIS A 107 -16.48 -19.21 -41.04
C HIS A 107 -17.27 -18.65 -42.23
N GLN A 108 -17.54 -17.34 -42.24
CA GLN A 108 -18.24 -16.68 -43.33
C GLN A 108 -17.45 -16.76 -44.65
N GLY A 109 -16.14 -16.53 -44.62
CA GLY A 109 -15.27 -16.66 -45.81
C GLY A 109 -15.21 -18.10 -46.33
N LEU A 110 -15.29 -19.10 -45.45
CA LEU A 110 -15.35 -20.50 -45.84
C LEU A 110 -16.71 -20.91 -46.42
N ILE A 111 -17.83 -20.33 -45.95
CA ILE A 111 -19.13 -20.47 -46.61
C ILE A 111 -19.07 -19.93 -48.04
N GLU A 112 -18.46 -18.75 -48.24
CA GLU A 112 -18.28 -18.16 -49.56
C GLU A 112 -17.38 -19.02 -50.45
N LEU A 113 -16.28 -19.55 -49.90
CA LEU A 113 -15.42 -20.50 -50.60
C LEU A 113 -16.18 -21.77 -51.00
N GLN A 114 -16.97 -22.35 -50.09
CA GLN A 114 -17.78 -23.54 -50.36
C GLN A 114 -18.78 -23.29 -51.47
N ALA A 115 -19.45 -22.12 -51.47
CA ALA A 115 -20.35 -21.73 -52.55
C ALA A 115 -19.60 -21.56 -53.89
N GLY A 116 -18.44 -20.92 -53.88
CA GLY A 116 -17.59 -20.75 -55.06
C GLY A 116 -17.07 -22.08 -55.62
N VAL A 117 -16.69 -23.02 -54.75
CA VAL A 117 -16.30 -24.39 -55.14
C VAL A 117 -17.48 -25.14 -55.75
N GLY A 118 -18.70 -24.98 -55.23
CA GLY A 118 -19.91 -25.54 -55.84
C GLY A 118 -20.16 -25.02 -57.26
N GLN A 119 -19.98 -23.71 -57.47
CA GLN A 119 -20.07 -23.09 -58.80
C GLN A 119 -18.97 -23.61 -59.74
N LEU A 120 -17.72 -23.68 -59.25
CA LEU A 120 -16.59 -24.21 -60.01
C LEU A 120 -16.78 -25.68 -60.35
N GLY A 121 -17.34 -26.48 -59.45
CA GLY A 121 -17.68 -27.89 -59.69
C GLY A 121 -18.73 -28.05 -60.78
N THR A 122 -19.74 -27.18 -60.82
CA THR A 122 -20.74 -27.17 -61.90
C THR A 122 -20.09 -26.85 -63.24
N GLY A 123 -19.28 -25.77 -63.31
CA GLY A 123 -18.58 -25.40 -64.54
C GLY A 123 -17.55 -26.45 -64.98
N ALA A 124 -16.85 -27.08 -64.04
CA ALA A 124 -15.92 -28.16 -64.33
C ALA A 124 -16.64 -29.39 -64.91
N ASN A 125 -17.85 -29.69 -64.42
CA ASN A 125 -18.66 -30.77 -64.95
C ASN A 125 -19.16 -30.47 -66.37
N ASP A 126 -19.59 -29.24 -66.65
CA ASP A 126 -19.95 -28.79 -68.00
C ASP A 126 -18.77 -28.91 -68.98
N ILE A 127 -17.56 -28.52 -68.54
CA ILE A 127 -16.33 -28.68 -69.33
C ILE A 127 -16.00 -30.15 -69.54
N ALA A 128 -16.06 -30.99 -68.50
CA ALA A 128 -15.77 -32.41 -68.59
C ALA A 128 -16.72 -33.13 -69.55
N ASP A 129 -18.01 -32.81 -69.49
CA ASP A 129 -19.02 -33.36 -70.40
C ASP A 129 -18.79 -32.86 -71.83
N GLY A 130 -18.44 -31.59 -72.03
CA GLY A 130 -18.09 -31.03 -73.34
C GLY A 130 -16.83 -31.64 -73.96
N VAL A 131 -15.76 -31.78 -73.18
CA VAL A 131 -14.50 -32.45 -73.56
C VAL A 131 -14.77 -33.91 -73.87
N GLY A 132 -15.52 -34.62 -73.00
CA GLY A 132 -15.86 -36.02 -73.21
C GLY A 132 -16.60 -36.24 -74.52
N ASN A 133 -17.63 -35.44 -74.80
CA ASN A 133 -18.37 -35.49 -76.06
C ASN A 133 -17.48 -35.22 -77.28
N ALA A 134 -16.61 -34.20 -77.22
CA ALA A 134 -15.70 -33.86 -78.31
C ALA A 134 -14.67 -34.98 -78.57
N VAL A 135 -14.07 -35.52 -77.50
CA VAL A 135 -13.10 -36.62 -77.58
C VAL A 135 -13.76 -37.88 -78.12
N ASP A 136 -14.96 -38.23 -77.67
CA ASP A 136 -15.70 -39.40 -78.16
C ASP A 136 -16.05 -39.29 -79.65
N GLN A 137 -16.40 -38.09 -80.12
CA GLN A 137 -16.61 -37.84 -81.56
C GLN A 137 -15.32 -37.98 -82.37
N VAL A 138 -14.20 -37.45 -81.88
CA VAL A 138 -12.90 -37.51 -82.55
C VAL A 138 -12.38 -38.95 -82.62
N ILE A 139 -12.45 -39.70 -81.50
CA ILE A 139 -12.06 -41.12 -81.47
C ILE A 139 -12.99 -41.96 -82.35
N GLY A 140 -14.31 -41.71 -82.31
CA GLY A 140 -15.28 -42.37 -83.17
C GLY A 140 -15.02 -42.15 -84.66
N PHE A 141 -14.63 -40.93 -85.04
CA PHE A 141 -14.20 -40.62 -86.40
C PHE A 141 -12.92 -41.38 -86.78
N GLY A 142 -11.93 -41.43 -85.90
CA GLY A 142 -10.70 -42.22 -86.11
C GLY A 142 -10.97 -43.73 -86.25
N ALA A 143 -11.93 -44.28 -85.50
CA ALA A 143 -12.35 -45.67 -85.63
C ALA A 143 -13.04 -45.95 -86.97
N LEU A 144 -13.95 -45.08 -87.40
CA LEU A 144 -14.62 -45.17 -88.70
C LEU A 144 -13.61 -45.09 -89.85
N GLN A 145 -12.64 -44.18 -89.74
CA GLN A 145 -11.53 -44.04 -90.68
C GLN A 145 -10.69 -45.32 -90.74
N GLY A 146 -10.33 -45.91 -89.60
CA GLY A 146 -9.58 -47.17 -89.54
C GLY A 146 -10.33 -48.33 -90.19
N GLN A 147 -11.66 -48.41 -89.99
CA GLN A 147 -12.51 -49.39 -90.66
C GLN A 147 -12.55 -49.14 -92.17
N LEU A 148 -12.67 -47.88 -92.62
CA LEU A 148 -12.67 -47.52 -94.03
C LEU A 148 -11.34 -47.89 -94.70
N LEU A 149 -10.21 -47.56 -94.07
CA LEU A 149 -8.87 -47.95 -94.54
C LEU A 149 -8.72 -49.47 -94.62
N GLY A 150 -9.18 -50.21 -93.60
CA GLY A 150 -9.16 -51.68 -93.63
C GLY A 150 -10.02 -52.27 -94.76
N THR A 151 -11.20 -51.69 -95.03
CA THR A 151 -12.03 -52.13 -96.18
C THR A 151 -11.38 -51.77 -97.52
N LEU A 152 -10.74 -50.60 -97.63
CA LEU A 152 -9.99 -50.20 -98.82
C LEU A 152 -8.81 -51.14 -99.07
N ASP A 153 -8.05 -51.47 -98.02
CA ASP A 153 -6.91 -52.39 -98.09
C ASP A 153 -7.35 -53.80 -98.52
N ALA A 154 -8.41 -54.35 -97.90
CA ALA A 154 -8.95 -55.66 -98.28
C ALA A 154 -9.45 -55.70 -99.73
N THR A 155 -10.11 -54.63 -100.19
CA THR A 155 -10.60 -54.52 -101.58
C THR A 155 -9.42 -54.39 -102.56
N LEU A 156 -8.39 -53.62 -102.21
CA LEU A 156 -7.16 -53.49 -103.01
C LEU A 156 -6.40 -54.81 -103.10
N GLU A 157 -6.40 -55.63 -102.05
CA GLU A 157 -5.80 -56.96 -102.01
C GLU A 157 -6.59 -57.98 -102.85
N GLU A 158 -7.92 -57.95 -102.79
CA GLU A 158 -8.81 -58.82 -103.59
C GLU A 158 -8.68 -58.57 -105.10
N ILE A 159 -8.51 -57.31 -105.52
CA ILE A 159 -8.26 -56.97 -106.93
C ILE A 159 -6.92 -57.56 -107.42
N GLY A 160 -5.93 -57.70 -106.54
CA GLY A 160 -4.63 -58.30 -106.83
C GLY A 160 -3.83 -57.60 -107.94
N ASP A 161 -2.71 -58.22 -108.36
CA ASP A 161 -1.98 -57.79 -109.56
C ASP A 161 -2.63 -58.44 -110.80
N THR A 162 -3.49 -57.66 -111.45
CA THR A 162 -4.25 -58.05 -112.65
C THR A 162 -3.83 -57.18 -113.84
N GLU A 163 -3.76 -57.76 -115.04
CA GLU A 163 -3.45 -57.05 -116.30
C GLU A 163 -4.69 -56.49 -117.02
N ASP A 164 -5.91 -56.69 -116.48
CA ASP A 164 -7.15 -56.12 -117.04
C ASP A 164 -7.14 -54.59 -116.90
N PRO A 165 -7.19 -53.83 -118.02
CA PRO A 165 -7.08 -52.37 -117.99
C PRO A 165 -8.18 -51.67 -117.18
N VAL A 166 -9.37 -52.27 -117.02
CA VAL A 166 -10.46 -51.68 -116.23
C VAL A 166 -10.17 -51.77 -114.73
N LEU A 167 -9.61 -52.90 -114.27
CA LEU A 167 -9.27 -53.13 -112.87
C LEU A 167 -8.05 -52.32 -112.43
N VAL A 168 -7.08 -52.09 -113.32
CA VAL A 168 -5.91 -51.22 -113.08
C VAL A 168 -6.35 -49.79 -112.76
N GLU A 169 -7.30 -49.23 -113.51
CA GLU A 169 -7.78 -47.86 -113.27
C GLU A 169 -8.61 -47.75 -111.97
N ALA A 170 -9.44 -48.76 -111.67
CA ALA A 170 -10.18 -48.83 -110.41
C ALA A 170 -9.23 -48.87 -109.20
N ARG A 171 -8.17 -49.68 -109.28
CA ARG A 171 -7.12 -49.76 -108.25
C ARG A 171 -6.40 -48.42 -108.04
N ALA A 172 -6.07 -47.72 -109.12
CA ALA A 172 -5.41 -46.40 -109.03
C ALA A 172 -6.27 -45.37 -108.28
N ARG A 173 -7.59 -45.33 -108.55
CA ARG A 173 -8.53 -44.43 -107.87
C ARG A 173 -8.71 -44.79 -106.38
N LEU A 174 -8.74 -46.09 -106.05
CA LEU A 174 -8.81 -46.55 -104.66
C LEU A 174 -7.53 -46.22 -103.88
N LEU A 175 -6.36 -46.31 -104.51
CA LEU A 175 -5.08 -45.88 -103.92
C LEU A 175 -5.05 -44.37 -103.65
N GLU A 176 -5.59 -43.57 -104.56
CA GLU A 176 -5.72 -42.13 -104.36
C GLU A 176 -6.67 -41.81 -103.17
N LEU A 177 -7.84 -42.44 -103.13
CA LEU A 177 -8.79 -42.29 -102.02
C LEU A 177 -8.17 -42.73 -100.69
N ARG A 178 -7.44 -43.85 -100.67
CA ARG A 178 -6.69 -44.34 -99.51
C ARG A 178 -5.68 -43.29 -99.04
N GLY A 179 -4.89 -42.69 -99.93
CA GLY A 179 -3.94 -41.64 -99.58
C GLY A 179 -4.59 -40.38 -99.02
N GLN A 180 -5.77 -40.00 -99.53
CA GLN A 180 -6.55 -38.88 -98.99
C GLN A 180 -7.08 -39.18 -97.58
N VAL A 181 -7.57 -40.40 -97.34
CA VAL A 181 -8.06 -40.84 -96.03
C VAL A 181 -6.90 -40.98 -95.04
N GLU A 182 -5.74 -41.47 -95.46
CA GLU A 182 -4.55 -41.67 -94.62
C GLU A 182 -3.95 -40.36 -94.10
N MET A 183 -4.13 -39.23 -94.80
CA MET A 183 -3.69 -37.90 -94.35
C MET A 183 -4.47 -37.38 -93.12
N ILE A 184 -5.68 -37.86 -92.86
CA ILE A 184 -6.56 -37.39 -91.78
C ILE A 184 -6.42 -38.30 -90.55
N ARG A 185 -5.21 -38.74 -90.19
CA ARG A 185 -5.03 -39.77 -89.15
C ARG A 185 -4.96 -39.16 -87.75
N LEU A 186 -5.76 -39.70 -86.83
CA LEU A 186 -5.44 -39.69 -85.41
C LEU A 186 -4.33 -40.72 -85.18
N ASP A 187 -3.12 -40.25 -84.91
CA ASP A 187 -2.04 -41.09 -84.45
C ASP A 187 -2.22 -41.45 -82.97
N GLY A 188 -1.66 -42.60 -82.56
CA GLY A 188 -1.79 -43.13 -81.20
C GLY A 188 -1.49 -42.11 -80.09
N PRO A 189 -0.39 -41.34 -80.17
CA PRO A 189 -0.06 -40.35 -79.16
C PRO A 189 -1.12 -39.25 -78.97
N LEU A 190 -1.78 -38.80 -80.05
CA LEU A 190 -2.83 -37.79 -79.98
C LEU A 190 -4.10 -38.36 -79.33
N ALA A 191 -4.47 -39.60 -79.67
CA ALA A 191 -5.59 -40.27 -79.05
C ALA A 191 -5.39 -40.45 -77.53
N ASP A 192 -4.19 -40.85 -77.12
CA ASP A 192 -3.83 -40.98 -75.70
C ASP A 192 -3.89 -39.62 -74.96
N GLN A 193 -3.46 -38.54 -75.61
CA GLN A 193 -3.56 -37.18 -75.05
C GLN A 193 -5.01 -36.72 -74.90
N LEU A 194 -5.85 -36.99 -75.88
CA LEU A 194 -7.28 -36.66 -75.84
C LEU A 194 -8.00 -37.47 -74.74
N GLN A 195 -7.67 -38.75 -74.59
CA GLN A 195 -8.20 -39.58 -73.52
C GLN A 195 -7.73 -39.05 -72.14
N ALA A 196 -6.45 -38.72 -71.99
CA ALA A 196 -5.93 -38.12 -70.76
C ALA A 196 -6.60 -36.78 -70.43
N LEU A 197 -6.90 -35.96 -71.44
CA LEU A 197 -7.64 -34.70 -71.25
C LEU A 197 -9.10 -34.96 -70.79
N LYS A 198 -9.77 -35.94 -71.38
CA LYS A 198 -11.10 -36.39 -70.96
C LYS A 198 -11.09 -36.88 -69.52
N ASP A 199 -10.16 -37.76 -69.17
CA ASP A 199 -10.05 -38.33 -67.83
C ASP A 199 -9.67 -37.26 -66.79
N GLY A 200 -8.73 -36.38 -67.12
CA GLY A 200 -8.32 -35.28 -66.24
C GLY A 200 -9.41 -34.24 -66.01
N SER A 201 -10.18 -33.89 -67.04
CA SER A 201 -11.32 -32.96 -66.88
C SER A 201 -12.43 -33.58 -66.00
N ARG A 202 -12.70 -34.88 -66.18
CA ARG A 202 -13.66 -35.62 -65.35
C ARG A 202 -13.18 -35.74 -63.90
N ASP A 203 -11.90 -36.03 -63.67
CA ASP A 203 -11.33 -36.10 -62.32
C ASP A 203 -11.41 -34.75 -61.61
N LEU A 204 -11.07 -33.64 -62.30
CA LEU A 204 -11.21 -32.29 -61.75
C LEU A 204 -12.66 -31.96 -61.39
N ALA A 205 -13.62 -32.27 -62.27
CA ALA A 205 -15.04 -32.08 -61.99
C ALA A 205 -15.47 -32.87 -60.74
N ASN A 206 -15.01 -34.11 -60.61
CA ASN A 206 -15.29 -34.94 -59.45
C ASN A 206 -14.68 -34.38 -58.16
N GLN A 207 -13.40 -33.96 -58.18
CA GLN A 207 -12.72 -33.36 -57.03
C GLN A 207 -13.44 -32.12 -56.48
N LEU A 208 -14.06 -31.34 -57.36
CA LEU A 208 -14.72 -30.09 -57.03
C LEU A 208 -16.20 -30.25 -56.65
N GLY A 209 -16.91 -31.17 -57.30
CA GLY A 209 -18.38 -31.23 -57.24
C GLY A 209 -18.97 -32.49 -56.56
N VAL A 210 -18.17 -33.54 -56.37
CA VAL A 210 -18.70 -34.84 -55.93
C VAL A 210 -18.32 -35.12 -54.46
N PRO A 211 -19.31 -35.40 -53.58
CA PRO A 211 -19.03 -35.84 -52.21
C PRO A 211 -18.20 -37.13 -52.18
N GLY A 212 -17.24 -37.21 -51.26
CA GLY A 212 -16.30 -38.34 -51.15
C GLY A 212 -14.95 -38.08 -51.80
N TYR A 213 -14.81 -37.00 -52.58
CA TYR A 213 -13.52 -36.55 -53.09
C TYR A 213 -12.83 -35.60 -52.11
N ALA A 214 -11.51 -35.70 -52.04
CA ALA A 214 -10.71 -35.06 -51.01
C ALA A 214 -10.82 -33.53 -51.00
N PHE A 215 -10.85 -32.88 -52.16
CA PHE A 215 -10.92 -31.42 -52.22
C PHE A 215 -12.30 -30.90 -51.78
N HIS A 216 -13.38 -31.43 -52.36
CA HIS A 216 -14.75 -31.12 -51.95
C HIS A 216 -14.95 -31.32 -50.44
N ASP A 217 -14.63 -32.52 -49.92
CA ASP A 217 -14.84 -32.85 -48.51
C ASP A 217 -13.91 -32.04 -47.59
N GLY A 218 -12.71 -31.68 -48.05
CA GLY A 218 -11.79 -30.77 -47.37
C GLY A 218 -12.39 -29.38 -47.14
N VAL A 219 -13.06 -28.82 -48.14
CA VAL A 219 -13.70 -27.50 -48.03
C VAL A 219 -14.91 -27.54 -47.08
N TYR A 220 -15.74 -28.57 -47.17
CA TYR A 220 -16.89 -28.74 -46.26
C TYR A 220 -16.45 -28.99 -44.81
N SER A 221 -15.42 -29.82 -44.61
CA SER A 221 -14.88 -30.09 -43.27
C SER A 221 -14.21 -28.85 -42.67
N ALA A 222 -13.47 -28.06 -43.44
CA ALA A 222 -12.93 -26.78 -43.00
C ALA A 222 -14.05 -25.81 -42.61
N THR A 223 -15.11 -25.71 -43.41
CA THR A 223 -16.27 -24.84 -43.13
C THR A 223 -16.96 -25.22 -41.83
N ARG A 224 -17.20 -26.52 -41.61
CA ARG A 224 -17.77 -27.04 -40.35
C ARG A 224 -16.82 -26.80 -39.17
N GLY A 225 -15.52 -27.05 -39.34
CA GLY A 225 -14.53 -26.79 -38.28
C GLY A 225 -14.48 -25.32 -37.86
N ALA A 226 -14.61 -24.39 -38.82
CA ALA A 226 -14.69 -22.97 -38.51
C ALA A 226 -16.01 -22.58 -37.82
N GLN A 227 -17.12 -23.24 -38.17
CA GLN A 227 -18.39 -23.09 -37.47
C GLN A 227 -18.27 -23.51 -36.01
N ASP A 228 -17.72 -24.70 -35.78
CA ASP A 228 -17.52 -25.27 -34.44
C ASP A 228 -16.57 -24.39 -33.61
N LEU A 229 -15.51 -23.87 -34.23
CA LEU A 229 -14.59 -22.91 -33.59
C LEU A 229 -15.31 -21.62 -33.20
N SER A 230 -16.08 -21.02 -34.11
CA SER A 230 -16.83 -19.79 -33.84
C SER A 230 -17.84 -19.98 -32.71
N TYR A 231 -18.59 -21.08 -32.73
CA TYR A 231 -19.53 -21.44 -31.68
C TYR A 231 -18.82 -21.67 -30.34
N GLY A 232 -17.74 -22.45 -30.35
CA GLY A 232 -16.94 -22.74 -29.16
C GLY A 232 -16.32 -21.50 -28.53
N LEU A 233 -15.80 -20.57 -29.33
CA LEU A 233 -15.26 -19.29 -28.85
C LEU A 233 -16.37 -18.40 -28.27
N THR A 234 -17.55 -18.37 -28.89
CA THR A 234 -18.69 -17.60 -28.37
C THR A 234 -19.15 -18.15 -27.01
N GLN A 235 -19.15 -19.48 -26.86
CA GLN A 235 -19.46 -20.11 -25.57
C GLN A 235 -18.36 -19.85 -24.53
N ALA A 236 -17.09 -19.90 -24.93
CA ALA A 236 -15.95 -19.62 -24.06
C ALA A 236 -15.92 -18.16 -23.59
N GLN A 237 -16.35 -17.21 -24.41
CA GLN A 237 -16.45 -15.79 -24.05
C GLN A 237 -17.31 -15.59 -22.79
N GLY A 238 -18.47 -16.26 -22.70
CA GLY A 238 -19.30 -16.19 -21.49
C GLY A 238 -18.61 -16.74 -20.24
N GLY A 239 -17.79 -17.79 -20.39
CA GLY A 239 -16.97 -18.32 -19.30
C GLY A 239 -15.82 -17.39 -18.90
N VAL A 240 -15.24 -16.65 -19.86
CA VAL A 240 -14.23 -15.62 -19.59
C VAL A 240 -14.85 -14.47 -18.80
N ASP A 241 -16.04 -13.98 -19.18
CA ASP A 241 -16.73 -12.93 -18.45
C ASP A 241 -17.03 -13.36 -16.99
N GLU A 242 -17.45 -14.61 -16.79
CA GLU A 242 -17.66 -15.17 -15.45
C GLU A 242 -16.35 -15.29 -14.65
N ALA A 243 -15.25 -15.68 -15.31
CA ALA A 243 -13.93 -15.74 -14.68
C ALA A 243 -13.45 -14.34 -14.25
N VAL A 244 -13.61 -13.30 -15.09
CA VAL A 244 -13.27 -11.92 -14.73
C VAL A 244 -14.11 -11.44 -13.55
N ALA A 245 -15.42 -11.72 -13.55
CA ALA A 245 -16.28 -11.40 -12.40
C ALA A 245 -15.87 -12.16 -11.13
N GLY A 246 -15.36 -13.39 -11.26
CA GLY A 246 -14.79 -14.17 -10.17
C GLY A 246 -13.52 -13.53 -9.59
N VAL A 247 -12.64 -13.02 -10.46
CA VAL A 247 -11.42 -12.29 -10.06
C VAL A 247 -11.78 -11.00 -9.33
N GLU A 248 -12.79 -10.25 -9.79
CA GLU A 248 -13.24 -9.04 -9.10
C GLU A 248 -13.76 -9.33 -7.69
N LYS A 249 -14.53 -10.42 -7.51
CA LYS A 249 -14.96 -10.86 -6.18
C LYS A 249 -13.78 -11.28 -5.30
N LEU A 250 -12.74 -11.87 -5.88
CA LEU A 250 -11.53 -12.24 -5.14
C LEU A 250 -10.77 -11.00 -4.70
N ASP A 251 -10.66 -9.97 -5.54
CA ASP A 251 -10.04 -8.68 -5.22
C ASP A 251 -10.77 -8.00 -4.05
N GLU A 252 -12.11 -7.91 -4.11
CA GLU A 252 -12.91 -7.42 -2.99
C GLU A 252 -12.69 -8.23 -1.71
N GLY A 253 -12.59 -9.56 -1.82
CA GLY A 253 -12.32 -10.45 -0.70
C GLY A 253 -10.95 -10.20 -0.07
N ALA A 254 -9.92 -10.06 -0.90
CA ALA A 254 -8.54 -9.79 -0.48
C ALA A 254 -8.43 -8.43 0.21
N GLN A 255 -9.04 -7.39 -0.36
CA GLN A 255 -9.11 -6.05 0.25
C GLN A 255 -9.77 -6.08 1.63
N ARG A 256 -10.89 -6.80 1.78
CA ARG A 256 -11.56 -6.93 3.09
C ARG A 256 -10.69 -7.65 4.12
N ILE A 257 -9.97 -8.68 3.71
CA ILE A 257 -9.07 -9.44 4.61
C ILE A 257 -7.88 -8.58 5.02
N ASP A 258 -7.28 -7.84 4.08
CA ASP A 258 -6.21 -6.87 4.35
C ASP A 258 -6.66 -5.79 5.35
N ASP A 259 -7.81 -5.16 5.12
CA ASP A 259 -8.40 -4.19 6.05
C ASP A 259 -8.61 -4.78 7.46
N MET A 260 -9.06 -6.04 7.55
CA MET A 260 -9.23 -6.72 8.84
C MET A 260 -7.89 -6.99 9.52
N ALA A 261 -6.87 -7.39 8.76
CA ALA A 261 -5.53 -7.62 9.27
C ALA A 261 -4.90 -6.34 9.81
N THR A 262 -4.96 -5.23 9.06
CA THR A 262 -4.49 -3.91 9.51
C THR A 262 -5.20 -3.47 10.78
N ARG A 263 -6.55 -3.56 10.84
CA ARG A 263 -7.30 -3.22 12.06
C ARG A 263 -6.94 -4.09 13.24
N THR A 264 -6.60 -5.36 13.01
CA THR A 264 -6.17 -6.27 14.06
C THR A 264 -4.79 -5.90 14.57
N GLN A 265 -3.87 -5.56 13.67
CA GLN A 265 -2.55 -5.05 14.00
C GLN A 265 -2.64 -3.76 14.82
N ASP A 266 -3.47 -2.80 14.41
CA ASP A 266 -3.68 -1.54 15.12
C ASP A 266 -4.19 -1.77 16.55
N ARG A 267 -5.22 -2.61 16.71
CA ARG A 267 -5.79 -2.96 18.03
C ARG A 267 -4.78 -3.64 18.93
N ILE A 268 -3.94 -4.53 18.40
CA ILE A 268 -2.89 -5.18 19.18
C ILE A 268 -1.82 -4.15 19.58
N GLY A 269 -1.47 -3.22 18.69
CA GLY A 269 -0.61 -2.08 19.02
C GLY A 269 -1.18 -1.21 20.14
N ASP A 270 -2.49 -0.99 20.15
CA ASP A 270 -3.18 -0.27 21.23
C ASP A 270 -3.10 -1.04 22.56
N VAL A 271 -3.29 -2.36 22.54
CA VAL A 271 -3.15 -3.22 23.73
C VAL A 271 -1.70 -3.19 24.24
N GLN A 272 -0.71 -3.29 23.37
CA GLN A 272 0.71 -3.19 23.74
C GLN A 272 1.01 -1.84 24.43
N ARG A 273 0.49 -0.74 23.89
CA ARG A 273 0.64 0.60 24.48
C ARG A 273 -0.11 0.77 25.80
N ALA A 274 -1.23 0.07 25.99
CA ALA A 274 -2.01 0.12 27.22
C ALA A 274 -1.41 -0.71 28.38
N LEU A 275 -0.48 -1.63 28.10
CA LEU A 275 0.14 -2.47 29.13
C LEU A 275 1.24 -1.69 29.90
N PRO A 276 1.08 -1.46 31.22
CA PRO A 276 1.98 -0.64 32.03
C PRO A 276 3.38 -1.25 32.13
N ALA A 277 4.42 -0.41 32.17
CA ALA A 277 5.79 -0.81 32.51
C ALA A 277 5.82 -1.50 33.88
N THR A 278 6.57 -2.60 34.00
CA THR A 278 6.67 -3.38 35.23
C THR A 278 7.34 -2.55 36.33
N MET A 279 6.64 -2.32 37.45
CA MET A 279 7.24 -1.95 38.72
C MET A 279 7.41 -3.22 39.54
N THR A 280 8.64 -3.69 39.76
CA THR A 280 8.89 -4.83 40.66
C THR A 280 8.53 -4.45 42.10
N ALA A 281 7.35 -4.88 42.54
CA ALA A 281 6.96 -4.80 43.93
C ALA A 281 7.90 -5.66 44.77
N ALA A 282 8.52 -5.04 45.78
CA ALA A 282 9.44 -5.66 46.71
C ALA A 282 8.86 -6.98 47.26
N GLY A 283 9.50 -8.08 46.87
CA GLY A 283 9.19 -9.43 47.31
C GLY A 283 10.38 -10.33 47.03
N GLU A 284 11.37 -10.24 47.93
CA GLU A 284 12.39 -11.26 48.20
C GLU A 284 13.22 -11.77 47.01
N THR A 285 14.28 -11.05 46.64
CA THR A 285 15.63 -11.66 46.55
C THR A 285 16.71 -10.59 46.45
N GLU A 286 17.73 -10.75 47.30
CA GLU A 286 18.99 -10.00 47.24
C GLU A 286 19.74 -10.33 45.94
N ALA A 287 19.87 -9.36 45.03
CA ALA A 287 21.05 -9.17 44.17
C ALA A 287 20.90 -7.91 43.30
N GLU A 288 21.84 -6.98 43.46
CA GLU A 288 22.30 -6.01 42.45
C GLU A 288 21.26 -5.11 41.75
N GLY A 289 20.92 -4.00 42.42
CA GLY A 289 20.85 -2.67 41.79
C GLY A 289 19.93 -2.49 40.58
N GLU A 290 18.65 -2.85 40.69
CA GLU A 290 17.66 -2.63 39.63
C GLU A 290 16.78 -1.40 39.91
N ILE A 291 16.66 -0.50 38.93
CA ILE A 291 16.21 0.89 39.06
C ILE A 291 14.68 0.95 39.21
N LEU A 292 14.20 1.38 40.38
CA LEU A 292 12.78 1.66 40.64
C LEU A 292 12.36 2.94 39.91
N GLY A 293 11.53 2.82 38.87
CA GLY A 293 11.01 3.95 38.13
C GLY A 293 9.96 4.77 38.91
N LEU A 294 10.06 6.09 38.90
CA LEU A 294 9.10 7.02 39.46
C LEU A 294 7.87 7.18 38.55
N SER A 295 6.68 6.84 39.08
CA SER A 295 5.41 7.11 38.40
C SER A 295 5.19 8.61 38.20
N PRO A 296 4.75 9.06 37.01
CA PRO A 296 4.49 10.47 36.73
C PRO A 296 3.48 11.14 37.65
N MET A 297 2.52 10.38 38.18
CA MET A 297 1.54 10.92 39.12
C MET A 297 2.17 11.24 40.49
N PHE A 298 3.11 10.43 40.97
CA PHE A 298 3.85 10.73 42.21
C PHE A 298 4.78 11.92 42.00
N ALA A 299 5.46 11.99 40.86
CA ALA A 299 6.29 13.13 40.50
C ALA A 299 5.47 14.43 40.49
N LEU A 300 4.26 14.40 39.91
CA LEU A 300 3.35 15.53 39.85
C LEU A 300 2.90 15.99 41.25
N LEU A 301 2.54 15.04 42.12
CA LEU A 301 2.14 15.35 43.50
C LEU A 301 3.29 15.99 44.29
N ILE A 302 4.50 15.42 44.21
CA ILE A 302 5.68 15.93 44.90
C ILE A 302 6.05 17.32 44.36
N ALA A 303 6.08 17.50 43.04
CA ALA A 303 6.34 18.78 42.40
C ALA A 303 5.27 19.81 42.79
N SER A 304 3.99 19.44 42.80
CA SER A 304 2.91 20.36 43.18
C SER A 304 3.03 20.86 44.62
N LEU A 305 3.35 19.98 45.57
CA LEU A 305 3.59 20.36 46.96
C LEU A 305 4.78 21.31 47.09
N ALA A 306 5.88 21.03 46.38
CA ALA A 306 7.07 21.88 46.36
C ALA A 306 6.75 23.27 45.76
N LEU A 307 6.03 23.32 44.64
CA LEU A 307 5.63 24.58 44.00
C LEU A 307 4.64 25.38 44.86
N ILE A 308 3.68 24.74 45.53
CA ILE A 308 2.76 25.40 46.46
C ILE A 308 3.55 26.01 47.64
N GLY A 309 4.49 25.25 48.20
CA GLY A 309 5.39 25.75 49.24
C GLY A 309 6.24 26.93 48.75
N GLY A 310 6.74 26.85 47.52
CA GLY A 310 7.47 27.95 46.87
C GLY A 310 6.61 29.20 46.68
N ALA A 311 5.36 29.04 46.26
CA ALA A 311 4.42 30.16 46.13
C ALA A 311 4.16 30.84 47.48
N PHE A 312 3.93 30.05 48.54
CA PHE A 312 3.74 30.59 49.89
C PHE A 312 4.98 31.32 50.40
N ALA A 313 6.16 30.77 50.17
CA ALA A 313 7.42 31.42 50.53
C ALA A 313 7.63 32.72 49.71
N GLY A 314 7.25 32.71 48.43
CA GLY A 314 7.28 33.86 47.52
C GLY A 314 6.33 34.99 47.94
N ALA A 315 5.18 34.65 48.53
CA ALA A 315 4.22 35.60 49.09
C ALA A 315 4.80 36.47 50.22
N THR A 316 5.87 36.01 50.86
CA THR A 316 6.54 36.78 51.90
C THR A 316 7.55 37.78 51.33
N ARG A 317 7.53 39.02 51.83
CA ARG A 317 8.45 40.10 51.44
C ARG A 317 9.89 39.88 51.96
N ARG A 318 10.09 38.91 52.86
CA ARG A 318 11.36 38.63 53.55
C ARG A 318 12.22 37.66 52.74
N TRP A 319 13.42 38.11 52.35
CA TRP A 319 14.31 37.31 51.49
C TRP A 319 14.86 36.05 52.19
N TRP A 320 15.08 36.11 53.50
CA TRP A 320 15.56 34.98 54.30
C TRP A 320 14.54 33.85 54.41
N VAL A 321 13.24 34.14 54.29
CA VAL A 321 12.19 33.11 54.25
C VAL A 321 12.35 32.25 53.00
N LEU A 322 12.70 32.83 51.84
CA LEU A 322 13.05 32.04 50.67
C LEU A 322 14.35 31.27 50.84
N ALA A 323 15.38 31.90 51.41
CA ALA A 323 16.66 31.25 51.62
C ALA A 323 16.53 30.00 52.52
N ALA A 324 15.59 30.00 53.47
CA ALA A 324 15.26 28.85 54.30
C ALA A 324 14.26 27.88 53.63
N ALA A 325 13.26 28.38 52.91
CA ALA A 325 12.22 27.55 52.31
C ALA A 325 12.72 26.68 51.16
N VAL A 326 13.66 27.16 50.33
CA VAL A 326 14.21 26.40 49.21
C VAL A 326 14.88 25.09 49.65
N PRO A 327 15.86 25.08 50.58
CA PRO A 327 16.47 23.83 51.04
C PRO A 327 15.47 22.96 51.83
N ALA A 328 14.57 23.56 52.62
CA ALA A 328 13.58 22.80 53.40
C ALA A 328 12.56 22.05 52.53
N LEU A 329 11.99 22.72 51.52
CA LEU A 329 11.02 22.11 50.60
C LEU A 329 11.69 21.11 49.66
N THR A 330 12.94 21.38 49.25
CA THR A 330 13.73 20.42 48.47
C THR A 330 13.99 19.15 49.29
N ALA A 331 14.41 19.28 50.55
CA ALA A 331 14.62 18.14 51.44
C ALA A 331 13.32 17.36 51.69
N ALA A 332 12.18 18.05 51.89
CA ALA A 332 10.88 17.40 52.03
C ALA A 332 10.48 16.61 50.77
N GLY A 333 10.71 17.18 49.58
CA GLY A 333 10.47 16.49 48.31
C GLY A 333 11.37 15.27 48.12
N LEU A 334 12.65 15.35 48.51
CA LEU A 334 13.56 14.18 48.49
C LEU A 334 13.12 13.08 49.47
N ILE A 335 12.62 13.45 50.66
CA ILE A 335 12.07 12.48 51.62
C ILE A 335 10.83 11.80 51.04
N LEU A 336 9.96 12.54 50.35
CA LEU A 336 8.79 11.96 49.68
C LEU A 336 9.20 11.01 48.54
N LEU A 337 10.23 11.35 47.75
CA LEU A 337 10.76 10.45 46.72
C LEU A 337 11.32 9.16 47.32
N TRP A 338 12.05 9.29 48.43
CA TRP A 338 12.58 8.13 49.16
C TRP A 338 11.44 7.26 49.71
N LEU A 339 10.36 7.86 50.23
CA LEU A 339 9.20 7.13 50.75
C LEU A 339 8.39 6.43 49.66
N VAL A 340 8.34 7.00 48.45
CA VAL A 340 7.68 6.41 47.27
C VAL A 340 8.49 5.24 46.68
N GLY A 341 9.71 5.00 47.19
CA GLY A 341 10.52 3.86 46.80
C GLY A 341 11.26 4.07 45.48
N VAL A 342 11.75 5.29 45.21
CA VAL A 342 12.65 5.52 44.07
C VAL A 342 14.04 4.95 44.41
N GLY A 343 14.67 4.28 43.43
CA GLY A 343 16.01 3.72 43.56
C GLY A 343 17.01 4.85 43.79
N ALA A 344 17.35 5.10 45.05
CA ALA A 344 18.09 6.27 45.48
C ALA A 344 19.58 6.18 45.13
N THR A 345 19.92 6.29 43.84
CA THR A 345 21.30 6.54 43.42
C THR A 345 21.69 7.98 43.75
N THR A 346 22.97 8.24 44.01
CA THR A 346 23.46 9.60 44.30
C THR A 346 23.12 10.58 43.16
N GLN A 347 23.07 10.08 41.91
CA GLN A 347 22.76 10.87 40.72
C GLN A 347 21.27 11.20 40.58
N THR A 348 20.37 10.24 40.80
CA THR A 348 18.91 10.46 40.74
C THR A 348 18.45 11.46 41.80
N LEU A 349 18.98 11.35 43.02
CA LEU A 349 18.73 12.30 44.11
C LEU A 349 19.29 13.70 43.81
N ALA A 350 20.49 13.80 43.22
CA ALA A 350 21.09 15.09 42.88
C ALA A 350 20.27 15.84 41.82
N TRP A 351 19.86 15.16 40.73
CA TRP A 351 19.02 15.76 39.70
C TRP A 351 17.63 16.12 40.22
N SER A 352 17.01 15.21 40.99
CA SER A 352 15.72 15.47 41.63
C SER A 352 15.77 16.67 42.58
N ALA A 353 16.84 16.79 43.38
CA ALA A 353 17.05 17.92 44.27
C ALA A 353 17.15 19.24 43.49
N LEU A 354 17.86 19.23 42.37
CA LEU A 354 18.06 20.40 41.53
C LEU A 354 16.74 20.81 40.84
N VAL A 355 15.97 19.87 40.30
CA VAL A 355 14.63 20.12 39.73
C VAL A 355 13.70 20.73 40.79
N LEU A 356 13.65 20.15 41.99
CA LEU A 356 12.80 20.64 43.08
C LEU A 356 13.21 22.04 43.54
N ALA A 357 14.50 22.29 43.75
CA ALA A 357 15.01 23.59 44.17
C ALA A 357 14.68 24.69 43.14
N LEU A 358 14.88 24.40 41.84
CA LEU A 358 14.52 25.32 40.76
C LEU A 358 13.01 25.50 40.64
N GLY A 359 12.21 24.45 40.82
CA GLY A 359 10.74 24.53 40.83
C GLY A 359 10.21 25.40 41.97
N VAL A 360 10.75 25.24 43.18
CA VAL A 360 10.43 26.09 44.34
C VAL A 360 10.79 27.55 44.06
N LEU A 361 11.97 27.80 43.50
CA LEU A 361 12.41 29.15 43.14
C LEU A 361 11.55 29.77 42.04
N ALA A 362 11.25 29.04 40.98
CA ALA A 362 10.41 29.49 39.87
C ALA A 362 8.99 29.84 40.34
N SER A 363 8.41 29.02 41.22
CA SER A 363 7.10 29.30 41.82
C SER A 363 7.14 30.52 42.75
N ALA A 364 8.19 30.64 43.57
CA ALA A 364 8.38 31.77 44.47
C ALA A 364 8.54 33.10 43.71
N THR A 365 9.29 33.10 42.61
CA THR A 365 9.51 34.30 41.80
C THR A 365 8.30 34.67 40.96
N ALA A 366 7.59 33.69 40.39
CA ALA A 366 6.31 33.92 39.73
C ALA A 366 5.28 34.55 40.68
N THR A 367 5.20 34.04 41.91
CA THR A 367 4.30 34.59 42.93
C THR A 367 4.69 36.03 43.30
N ARG A 368 5.98 36.35 43.40
CA ARG A 368 6.45 37.72 43.63
C ARG A 368 6.14 38.68 42.49
N ALA A 369 6.28 38.23 41.25
CA ALA A 369 5.92 39.05 40.10
C ALA A 369 4.42 39.38 40.13
N LEU A 370 3.56 38.41 40.45
CA LEU A 370 2.12 38.62 40.60
C LEU A 370 1.78 39.61 41.72
N LEU A 371 2.44 39.53 42.87
CA LEU A 371 2.27 40.50 43.96
C LEU A 371 2.73 41.91 43.57
N GLY A 372 3.79 42.00 42.76
CA GLY A 372 4.27 43.27 42.24
C GLY A 372 3.30 43.93 41.25
N VAL A 373 2.57 43.12 40.47
CA VAL A 373 1.62 43.60 39.45
C VAL A 373 0.24 43.91 40.04
N PHE A 374 -0.31 43.01 40.87
CA PHE A 374 -1.68 43.06 41.36
C PHE A 374 -1.81 43.47 42.83
N GLY A 375 -0.70 43.82 43.48
CA GLY A 375 -0.65 44.09 44.92
C GLY A 375 -0.74 42.81 45.76
N VAL A 376 -0.66 42.94 47.09
CA VAL A 376 -0.55 41.77 47.98
C VAL A 376 -1.79 40.88 47.91
N VAL A 377 -2.99 41.45 48.04
CA VAL A 377 -4.25 40.68 48.04
C VAL A 377 -4.56 40.12 46.66
N GLY A 378 -4.51 40.97 45.62
CA GLY A 378 -4.78 40.54 44.24
C GLY A 378 -3.75 39.54 43.73
N GLY A 379 -2.47 39.76 44.02
CA GLY A 379 -1.38 38.86 43.61
C GLY A 379 -1.42 37.51 44.30
N SER A 380 -1.74 37.44 45.60
CA SER A 380 -1.89 36.17 46.30
C SER A 380 -3.09 35.36 45.79
N LEU A 381 -4.20 36.05 45.47
CA LEU A 381 -5.41 35.41 44.98
C LEU A 381 -5.21 34.90 43.55
N SER A 382 -4.56 35.68 42.68
CA SER A 382 -4.14 35.25 41.34
C SER A 382 -3.16 34.08 41.40
N ALA A 383 -2.18 34.08 42.30
CA ALA A 383 -1.24 32.97 42.46
C ALA A 383 -1.94 31.68 42.91
N ALA A 384 -2.91 31.78 43.83
CA ALA A 384 -3.70 30.64 44.27
C ALA A 384 -4.58 30.07 43.14
N VAL A 385 -5.27 30.94 42.39
CA VAL A 385 -6.11 30.52 41.25
C VAL A 385 -5.27 29.90 40.15
N LEU A 386 -4.16 30.53 39.74
CA LEU A 386 -3.26 29.99 38.72
C LEU A 386 -2.63 28.67 39.17
N GLY A 387 -2.26 28.54 40.45
CA GLY A 387 -1.75 27.29 41.03
C GLY A 387 -2.77 26.14 40.94
N LEU A 388 -4.05 26.40 41.24
CA LEU A 388 -5.12 25.41 41.13
C LEU A 388 -5.43 25.04 39.68
N VAL A 389 -5.50 26.03 38.78
CA VAL A 389 -5.73 25.81 37.34
C VAL A 389 -4.60 24.98 36.75
N GLN A 390 -3.36 25.32 37.08
CA GLN A 390 -2.18 24.58 36.64
C GLN A 390 -2.16 23.15 37.19
N LEU A 391 -2.48 22.95 38.47
CA LEU A 391 -2.55 21.61 39.06
C LEU A 391 -3.61 20.74 38.36
N GLY A 392 -4.81 21.29 38.11
CA GLY A 392 -5.88 20.58 37.42
C GLY A 392 -5.56 20.27 35.96
N LEU A 393 -5.04 21.25 35.22
CA LEU A 393 -4.67 21.09 33.81
C LEU A 393 -3.53 20.09 33.63
N VAL A 394 -2.42 20.28 34.34
CA VAL A 394 -1.25 19.40 34.25
C VAL A 394 -1.61 18.02 34.78
N GLY A 395 -2.36 17.92 35.89
CA GLY A 395 -2.83 16.64 36.41
C GLY A 395 -3.71 15.88 35.43
N TRP A 396 -4.62 16.55 34.71
CA TRP A 396 -5.46 15.93 33.70
C TRP A 396 -4.65 15.49 32.47
N VAL A 397 -3.78 16.35 31.93
CA VAL A 397 -2.94 16.02 30.77
C VAL A 397 -2.04 14.84 31.09
N TRP A 398 -1.32 14.88 32.21
CA TRP A 398 -0.39 13.82 32.61
C TRP A 398 -1.11 12.51 32.94
N ARG A 399 -2.27 12.56 33.60
CA ARG A 399 -3.10 11.36 33.82
C ARG A 399 -3.54 10.73 32.50
N ASN A 400 -4.02 11.52 31.55
CA ASN A 400 -4.49 10.97 30.27
C ASN A 400 -3.34 10.41 29.43
N LEU A 401 -2.17 11.07 29.44
CA LEU A 401 -0.96 10.59 28.77
C LEU A 401 -0.49 9.22 29.27
N THR A 402 -0.85 8.82 30.49
CA THR A 402 -0.57 7.45 30.98
C THR A 402 -1.43 6.37 30.33
N THR A 403 -2.52 6.74 29.66
CA THR A 403 -3.54 5.80 29.16
C THR A 403 -3.95 6.01 27.69
N ALA A 404 -3.71 7.19 27.12
CA ALA A 404 -4.14 7.57 25.78
C ALA A 404 -3.30 8.73 25.22
N GLU A 405 -3.31 8.89 23.88
CA GLU A 405 -2.71 10.06 23.24
C GLU A 405 -3.53 11.32 23.52
N VAL A 406 -2.85 12.37 24.01
CA VAL A 406 -3.44 13.69 24.20
C VAL A 406 -3.05 14.58 23.04
N SER A 407 -4.01 15.26 22.42
CA SER A 407 -3.74 16.17 21.30
C SER A 407 -2.61 17.17 21.61
N GLY A 408 -1.75 17.45 20.64
CA GLY A 408 -0.59 18.35 20.82
C GLY A 408 -0.95 19.74 21.37
N ALA A 409 -2.16 20.25 21.08
CA ALA A 409 -2.63 21.53 21.61
C ALA A 409 -2.71 21.53 23.16
N TRP A 410 -3.27 20.50 23.77
CA TRP A 410 -3.36 20.39 25.23
C TRP A 410 -1.99 20.17 25.89
N GLN A 411 -1.08 19.48 25.21
CA GLN A 411 0.30 19.31 25.68
C GLN A 411 1.05 20.65 25.71
N ILE A 412 0.90 21.46 24.65
CA ILE A 412 1.49 22.81 24.60
C ILE A 412 0.97 23.68 25.75
N VAL A 413 -0.34 23.67 26.01
CA VAL A 413 -0.93 24.47 27.11
C VAL A 413 -0.41 23.99 28.48
N ALA A 414 -0.27 22.68 28.70
CA ALA A 414 0.32 22.16 29.94
C ALA A 414 1.80 22.56 30.10
N ASN A 415 2.57 22.57 29.00
CA ASN A 415 3.98 22.99 28.97
C ASN A 415 4.20 24.49 29.16
N LEU A 416 3.15 25.31 29.13
CA LEU A 416 3.23 26.72 29.56
C LEU A 416 3.24 26.88 31.09
N SER A 417 3.29 25.78 31.84
CA SER A 417 3.26 25.78 33.29
C SER A 417 4.55 25.25 33.90
N PRO A 418 5.08 25.89 34.98
CA PRO A 418 6.27 25.39 35.66
C PRO A 418 6.05 24.02 36.32
N LEU A 419 4.82 23.64 36.67
CA LEU A 419 4.52 22.32 37.22
C LEU A 419 4.72 21.19 36.19
N SER A 420 4.39 21.41 34.91
CA SER A 420 4.64 20.39 33.87
C SER A 420 6.13 20.09 33.74
N TRP A 421 6.98 21.13 33.73
CA TRP A 421 8.44 20.97 33.67
C TRP A 421 9.04 20.36 34.93
N ALA A 422 8.54 20.74 36.12
CA ALA A 422 8.97 20.13 37.37
C ALA A 422 8.57 18.64 37.43
N THR A 423 7.39 18.30 36.93
CA THR A 423 6.92 16.91 36.83
C THR A 423 7.80 16.11 35.86
N ALA A 424 8.03 16.63 34.65
CA ALA A 424 8.88 16.00 33.64
C ALA A 424 10.35 15.84 34.07
N GLY A 425 10.91 16.85 34.72
CA GLY A 425 12.26 16.79 35.28
C GLY A 425 12.38 15.77 36.40
N LEU A 426 11.34 15.60 37.21
CA LEU A 426 11.36 14.66 38.33
C LEU A 426 11.13 13.22 37.86
N THR A 427 10.24 12.99 36.89
CA THR A 427 10.06 11.67 36.27
C THR A 427 11.31 11.21 35.54
N THR A 428 11.91 12.06 34.71
CA THR A 428 13.19 11.73 34.05
C THR A 428 14.29 11.42 35.04
N ALA A 429 14.45 12.25 36.07
CA ALA A 429 15.47 12.03 37.09
C ALA A 429 15.26 10.74 37.90
N GLY A 430 14.00 10.28 38.05
CA GLY A 430 13.67 9.04 38.73
C GLY A 430 13.69 7.78 37.85
N ASN A 431 13.65 7.93 36.52
CA ASN A 431 13.53 6.82 35.56
C ASN A 431 14.78 6.58 34.71
N ASP A 432 15.85 7.36 34.90
CA ASP A 432 17.03 7.40 34.00
C ASP A 432 16.65 7.53 32.50
N ALA A 433 15.56 8.25 32.24
CA ALA A 433 14.99 8.43 30.91
C ALA A 433 15.75 9.50 30.10
N SER A 434 15.28 9.80 28.88
CA SER A 434 15.96 10.66 27.91
C SER A 434 16.56 11.95 28.55
N PRO A 435 17.89 12.17 28.47
CA PRO A 435 18.54 13.35 29.04
C PRO A 435 17.98 14.68 28.49
N GLY A 436 17.45 14.66 27.27
CA GLY A 436 16.92 15.85 26.60
C GLY A 436 15.74 16.47 27.35
N VAL A 437 14.84 15.66 27.90
CA VAL A 437 13.68 16.15 28.68
C VAL A 437 14.15 16.79 29.99
N LEU A 438 15.11 16.15 30.67
CA LEU A 438 15.68 16.67 31.92
C LEU A 438 16.35 18.03 31.70
N TRP A 439 17.22 18.16 30.70
CA TRP A 439 17.91 19.42 30.41
C TRP A 439 16.95 20.55 30.04
N LEU A 440 15.88 20.26 29.30
CA LEU A 440 14.85 21.26 28.99
C LEU A 440 14.09 21.70 30.23
N ALA A 441 13.68 20.76 31.10
CA ALA A 441 13.04 21.10 32.37
C ALA A 441 13.93 21.99 33.25
N LEU A 442 15.22 21.65 33.34
CA LEU A 442 16.21 22.45 34.07
C LEU A 442 16.42 23.84 33.45
N GLY A 443 16.48 23.93 32.12
CA GLY A 443 16.63 25.19 31.40
C GLY A 443 15.44 26.13 31.62
N VAL A 444 14.22 25.61 31.56
CA VAL A 444 12.99 26.39 31.76
C VAL A 444 12.85 26.86 33.21
N LEU A 445 12.96 25.95 34.18
CA LEU A 445 12.85 26.29 35.61
C LEU A 445 14.00 27.18 36.07
N GLY A 446 15.22 26.91 35.59
CA GLY A 446 16.40 27.75 35.84
C GLY A 446 16.25 29.15 35.26
N GLY A 447 15.77 29.27 34.01
CA GLY A 447 15.47 30.54 33.37
C GLY A 447 14.46 31.36 34.17
N MET A 448 13.37 30.74 34.64
CA MET A 448 12.39 31.41 35.51
C MET A 448 12.98 31.84 36.85
N ALA A 449 13.79 31.00 37.48
CA ALA A 449 14.45 31.33 38.75
C ALA A 449 15.40 32.53 38.59
N VAL A 450 16.21 32.56 37.53
CA VAL A 450 17.17 33.65 37.25
C VAL A 450 16.44 34.96 36.96
N VAL A 451 15.49 34.96 36.02
CA VAL A 451 14.71 36.17 35.66
C VAL A 451 14.02 36.74 36.89
N GLY A 452 13.45 35.86 37.71
CA GLY A 452 12.75 36.22 38.93
C GLY A 452 13.64 36.81 40.03
N LEU A 453 14.82 36.22 40.25
CA LEU A 453 15.78 36.71 41.24
C LEU A 453 16.41 38.04 40.82
N VAL A 454 16.76 38.18 39.54
CA VAL A 454 17.29 39.44 38.97
C VAL A 454 16.23 40.53 39.04
N GLY A 455 14.99 40.24 38.67
CA GLY A 455 13.87 41.17 38.80
C GLY A 455 13.65 41.64 40.24
N GLY A 456 13.71 40.72 41.21
CA GLY A 456 13.59 41.05 42.63
C GLY A 456 14.79 41.84 43.20
N ALA A 457 16.00 41.63 42.69
CA ALA A 457 17.18 42.39 43.09
C ALA A 457 17.14 43.84 42.58
N LEU A 458 16.72 44.03 41.33
CA LEU A 458 16.55 45.35 40.72
C LEU A 458 15.46 46.19 41.42
N ASP A 459 14.39 45.54 41.88
CA ASP A 459 13.32 46.22 42.62
C ASP A 459 13.77 46.71 44.01
N ARG A 460 14.61 45.93 44.71
CA ARG A 460 15.22 46.34 45.99
C ARG A 460 16.20 47.49 45.84
N GLN A 461 17.04 47.48 44.81
CA GLN A 461 17.98 48.57 44.54
C GLN A 461 17.26 49.86 44.13
N GLY A 462 16.15 49.76 43.40
CA GLY A 462 15.29 50.91 43.10
C GLY A 462 14.70 51.52 44.36
N ALA A 463 14.10 50.71 45.23
CA ALA A 463 13.50 51.17 46.48
C ALA A 463 14.53 51.81 47.44
N GLN A 464 15.77 51.31 47.47
CA GLN A 464 16.83 51.88 48.30
C GLN A 464 17.35 53.22 47.75
N LYS A 465 17.42 53.37 46.42
CA LYS A 465 17.78 54.66 45.78
C LYS A 465 16.68 55.72 45.97
N ASP A 466 15.42 55.31 45.87
CA ASP A 466 14.28 56.22 46.10
C ASP A 466 14.20 56.65 47.58
N ALA A 467 14.49 55.75 48.53
CA ALA A 467 14.55 56.08 49.95
C ALA A 467 15.69 57.07 50.28
N VAL A 468 16.89 56.86 49.71
CA VAL A 468 18.03 57.78 49.89
C VAL A 468 17.81 59.12 49.20
N ALA A 469 17.10 59.16 48.07
CA ALA A 469 16.75 60.40 47.38
C ALA A 469 15.69 61.23 48.13
N VAL A 470 14.81 60.59 48.90
CA VAL A 470 13.81 61.25 49.75
C VAL A 470 14.40 61.73 51.08
N GLU A 471 15.44 61.07 51.62
CA GLU A 471 16.20 61.58 52.77
C GLU A 471 17.18 62.71 52.40
N ALA A 472 17.50 62.88 51.11
CA ALA A 472 18.38 63.94 50.60
C ALA A 472 17.63 65.22 50.14
N LEU A 473 16.30 65.24 50.24
CA LEU A 473 15.41 66.39 50.04
C LEU A 473 14.85 66.84 51.40
#